data_AF-A0A929EDC1-F1
#
_entry.id   AF-A0A929EDC1-F1
#
_cell.length_a   1.000
_cell.length_b   1.000
_cell.length_c   1.000
_cell.angle_alpha   90.00
_cell.angle_beta   90.00
_cell.angle_gamma   90.00
#
_symmetry.space_group_name_H-M   'P 1'
#
loop_
_entity.id
_entity.type
_entity.pdbx_description
1 polymer ?
#
loop_
_entity_poly.entity_id
_entity_poly.type
_entity_poly.pdbx_seq_one_letter_code
_entity_poly.pdbx_strand_id
1 'polypeptide(L)' 'MTFNEFLKIKKEIDPEGADLTELMDEHYDEYMAYLLTIKDGCGTDQ' A
#
# COMPACT_ATOMS: atom_id res chain seq x y z
N MET A 1 -6.83 4.25 2.52
CA MET A 1 -6.39 3.51 1.34
C MET A 1 -6.08 2.09 1.77
N THR A 2 -6.71 1.11 1.15
CA THR A 2 -6.47 -0.32 1.37
C THR A 2 -5.28 -0.81 0.53
N PHE A 3 -4.79 -2.01 0.82
CA PHE A 3 -3.71 -2.63 0.04
C PHE A 3 -4.08 -2.80 -1.44
N ASN A 4 -5.30 -3.26 -1.74
CA ASN A 4 -5.77 -3.40 -3.12
C ASN A 4 -5.85 -2.05 -3.85
N GLU A 5 -6.27 -0.99 -3.16
CA GLU A 5 -6.25 0.36 -3.73
C GLU A 5 -4.82 0.88 -3.93
N PHE A 6 -3.91 0.58 -3.00
CA PHE A 6 -2.49 0.91 -3.16
C PHE A 6 -1.91 0.23 -4.39
N LEU A 7 -2.18 -1.06 -4.58
CA LEU A 7 -1.75 -1.79 -5.78
C LEU A 7 -2.33 -1.18 -7.06
N LYS A 8 -3.64 -0.90 -7.11
CA LYS A 8 -4.29 -0.30 -8.28
C LYS A 8 -3.77 1.10 -8.60
N ILE A 9 -3.56 1.95 -7.58
CA ILE A 9 -3.25 3.37 -7.75
C ILE A 9 -1.74 3.63 -7.86
N LYS A 10 -0.93 2.94 -7.06
CA LYS A 10 0.52 3.18 -6.95
C LYS A 10 1.36 2.22 -7.77
N LYS A 11 0.87 1.01 -8.00
CA LYS A 11 1.57 -0.02 -8.77
C LYS A 11 0.92 -0.33 -10.11
N GLU A 12 -0.29 0.20 -10.36
CA GLU A 12 -1.09 -0.12 -11.56
C GLU A 12 -1.33 -1.63 -11.72
N ILE A 13 -1.34 -2.36 -10.59
CA ILE A 13 -1.60 -3.81 -10.55
C ILE A 13 -3.09 -4.03 -10.28
N ASP A 14 -3.71 -4.94 -11.04
CA ASP A 14 -5.07 -5.37 -10.78
C ASP A 14 -5.12 -6.62 -9.89
N PRO A 15 -5.46 -6.50 -8.59
CA PRO A 15 -5.55 -7.63 -7.67
C PRO A 15 -6.74 -8.57 -7.94
N GLU A 16 -7.72 -8.22 -8.80
CA GLU A 16 -8.93 -9.04 -8.98
C GLU A 16 -8.72 -10.35 -9.75
N GLY A 17 -7.52 -10.59 -10.29
CA GLY A 17 -7.15 -11.86 -10.94
C GLY A 17 -5.79 -12.41 -10.52
N ALA A 18 -5.15 -11.81 -9.51
CA ALA A 18 -3.81 -12.16 -9.05
C ALA A 18 -3.84 -12.87 -7.69
N ASP A 19 -2.80 -13.63 -7.37
CA ASP A 19 -2.66 -14.20 -6.03
C ASP A 19 -2.31 -13.09 -5.04
N LEU A 20 -3.27 -12.76 -4.19
CA LEU A 20 -3.09 -11.75 -3.15
C LEU A 20 -1.96 -12.12 -2.19
N THR A 21 -1.67 -13.40 -2.00
CA THR A 21 -0.59 -13.88 -1.11
C THR A 21 0.77 -13.49 -1.66
N GLU A 22 1.00 -13.72 -2.96
CA GLU A 22 2.24 -13.31 -3.64
C GLU A 22 2.37 -11.79 -3.66
N LEU A 23 1.29 -11.09 -4.01
CA LEU A 23 1.29 -9.63 -4.02
C LEU A 23 1.58 -9.05 -2.63
N MET A 24 1.04 -9.65 -1.57
CA MET A 24 1.36 -9.25 -0.20
C MET A 24 2.83 -9.51 0.12
N ASP A 25 3.39 -10.68 -0.19
CA ASP A 25 4.80 -10.96 0.08
C ASP A 25 5.73 -9.95 -0.63
N GLU A 26 5.38 -9.53 -1.86
CA GLU A 26 6.19 -8.61 -2.66
C GLU A 26 5.99 -7.13 -2.32
N HIS A 27 4.77 -6.69 -1.99
CA HIS A 27 4.42 -5.27 -1.92
C HIS A 27 3.89 -4.80 -0.55
N TYR A 28 3.70 -5.70 0.41
CA TYR A 28 3.14 -5.33 1.71
C TYR A 28 4.06 -4.40 2.51
N ASP A 29 5.39 -4.60 2.43
CA ASP A 29 6.36 -3.69 3.07
C ASP A 29 6.28 -2.27 2.50
N GLU A 30 6.12 -2.14 1.18
CA GLU A 30 5.96 -0.84 0.52
C GLU A 30 4.65 -0.16 0.91
N TYR A 31 3.57 -0.95 1.02
CA TYR A 31 2.29 -0.46 1.51
C TYR A 31 2.38 0.01 2.98
N MET A 32 3.09 -0.72 3.83
CA MET A 32 3.32 -0.31 5.22
C MET A 32 4.17 0.96 5.31
N ALA A 33 5.23 1.08 4.51
CA ALA A 33 6.00 2.31 4.41
C ALA A 33 5.12 3.48 3.94
N TYR A 34 4.26 3.26 2.94
CA TYR A 34 3.32 4.27 2.49
C TYR A 34 2.35 4.71 3.59
N LEU A 35 1.76 3.76 4.33
CA LEU A 35 0.90 4.07 5.48
C LEU A 35 1.63 4.86 6.57
N LEU A 36 2.90 4.53 6.84
CA LEU A 36 3.73 5.27 7.78
C LEU A 36 3.98 6.70 7.28
N THR A 37 4.28 6.91 6.00
CA THR A 37 4.46 8.27 5.45
C THR A 37 3.18 9.10 5.50
N ILE A 38 1.99 8.51 5.29
CA ILE A 38 0.71 9.21 5.49
C ILE A 38 0.51 9.57 6.97
N LYS A 39 0.86 8.64 7.88
CA LYS A 39 0.71 8.84 9.32
C LYS A 39 1.64 9.93 9.85
N ASP A 40 2.88 9.96 9.40
CA ASP A 40 3.85 11.03 9.69
C ASP A 40 3.41 12.37 9.07
N GLY A 41 2.76 12.34 7.91
CA GLY A 41 2.13 13.51 7.29
C GLY A 41 0.95 14.11 8.08
N CYS A 42 0.48 13.43 9.14
CA CYS A 42 -0.58 13.88 10.03
C CYS A 42 -0.09 14.02 11.49
N GLY A 43 1.21 14.30 11.66
CA GLY A 43 1.87 14.44 12.95
C GLY A 43 2.95 15.50 12.94
N THR A 44 2.69 16.67 12.36
CA THR A 44 3.39 17.89 12.76
C THR A 44 2.42 18.73 13.57
N ASP A 45 2.26 18.31 14.83
CA ASP A 45 1.90 19.22 15.91
C ASP A 45 3.17 20.09 16.14
N GLN A 46 3.18 21.28 15.53
CA GLN A 46 4.07 22.39 15.90
C GLN A 46 3.22 23.64 16.13
#